data_AF-A0A553I5K8-F1
#
_entry.id   AF-A0A553I5K8-F1
#
_cell.length_a   1.000
_cell.length_b   1.000
_cell.length_c   1.000
_cell.angle_alpha   90.00
_cell.angle_beta   90.00
_cell.angle_gamma   90.00
#
_symmetry.space_group_name_H-M   'P 1'
#
loop_
_entity.id
_entity.type
_entity.pdbx_description
1 polymer ?
#
loop_
_entity_poly.entity_id
_entity_poly.type
_entity_poly.pdbx_seq_one_letter_code
_entity_poly.pdbx_strand_id
1 'polypeptide(L)'
;MASTRQILYILTAAAAVDAAFGPAFSTGPVADNTFIRESTSTLTLPRLPGNNAGDLSLWVGMGTSNGDLIQSIADTWQTGDWSIFAYTLLSTGPNSQMPVQSEATPASAGDRITMHYKYDDATQNYTQTVSINDKVVATLSTSDEHAQGWGSAVECAEENCGTVPAHTWTDTKIIMDVADPNYINTLGKSQGVTGDMSTSDGGKTWTVSTINIPEFTF
;
A
#
# COMPACT_ATOMS: atom_id res chain seq x y z
N MET A 1 -28.34 -47.53 -28.56
CA MET A 1 -29.08 -46.36 -28.04
C MET A 1 -28.71 -46.21 -26.57
N ALA A 2 -27.74 -45.35 -26.26
CA ALA A 2 -27.44 -44.87 -24.91
C ALA A 2 -26.58 -43.61 -25.06
N SER A 3 -27.13 -42.50 -24.59
CA SER A 3 -26.65 -41.14 -24.77
C SER A 3 -25.41 -40.87 -23.92
N THR A 4 -24.34 -40.39 -24.54
CA THR A 4 -23.17 -39.82 -23.84
C THR A 4 -23.62 -38.55 -23.11
N ARG A 5 -23.62 -38.56 -21.77
CA ARG A 5 -23.76 -37.33 -20.97
C ARG A 5 -22.46 -36.56 -21.07
N GLN A 6 -22.43 -35.50 -21.87
CA GLN A 6 -21.41 -34.46 -21.76
C GLN A 6 -21.61 -33.75 -20.42
N ILE A 7 -20.66 -33.95 -19.50
CA ILE A 7 -20.53 -33.10 -18.32
C ILE A 7 -19.88 -31.81 -18.83
N LEU A 8 -20.70 -30.77 -18.94
CA LEU A 8 -20.25 -29.41 -19.22
C LEU A 8 -19.53 -28.92 -17.98
N TYR A 9 -18.20 -28.90 -17.99
CA TYR A 9 -17.43 -28.15 -16.99
C TYR A 9 -17.68 -26.67 -17.26
N ILE A 10 -18.57 -26.07 -16.47
CA ILE A 10 -18.69 -24.63 -16.38
C ILE A 10 -17.39 -24.16 -15.72
N LEU A 11 -16.44 -23.65 -16.52
CA LEU A 11 -15.42 -22.76 -15.99
C LEU A 11 -16.17 -21.52 -15.50
N THR A 12 -16.40 -21.43 -14.19
CA THR A 12 -16.61 -20.15 -13.55
C THR A 12 -15.33 -19.36 -13.77
N ALA A 13 -15.38 -18.39 -14.69
CA ALA A 13 -14.37 -17.35 -14.78
C ALA A 13 -14.29 -16.70 -13.40
N ALA A 14 -13.20 -16.93 -12.67
CA ALA A 14 -12.77 -15.98 -11.67
C ALA A 14 -12.57 -14.67 -12.45
N ALA A 15 -13.37 -13.66 -12.14
CA ALA A 15 -13.09 -12.33 -12.65
C ALA A 15 -11.69 -11.97 -12.13
N ALA A 16 -10.70 -11.97 -13.01
CA ALA A 16 -9.49 -11.22 -12.77
C ALA A 16 -9.96 -9.77 -12.71
N VAL A 17 -9.99 -9.20 -11.51
CA VAL A 17 -10.17 -7.76 -11.37
C VAL A 17 -8.82 -7.19 -11.79
N ASP A 18 -8.70 -6.75 -13.05
CA ASP A 18 -7.53 -6.00 -13.50
C ASP A 18 -7.60 -4.62 -12.83
N ALA A 19 -6.95 -4.48 -11.67
CA ALA A 19 -6.77 -3.19 -11.03
C ALA A 19 -5.88 -2.31 -11.91
N ALA A 20 -6.28 -1.07 -12.14
CA ALA A 20 -5.48 -0.09 -12.85
C ALA A 20 -4.55 0.63 -11.87
N PHE A 21 -3.29 0.79 -12.25
CA PHE A 21 -2.28 1.47 -11.43
C PHE A 21 -1.90 2.82 -12.04
N GLY A 22 -1.95 3.84 -11.18
CA GLY A 22 -1.49 5.19 -11.45
C GLY A 22 -0.04 5.42 -10.99
N PRO A 23 0.34 6.67 -10.64
CA PRO A 23 1.68 7.00 -10.25
C PRO A 23 2.07 6.33 -8.93
N ALA A 24 3.33 5.88 -8.85
CA ALA A 24 3.87 5.15 -7.72
C ALA A 24 5.29 5.62 -7.39
N PHE A 25 5.66 5.45 -6.12
CA PHE A 25 7.02 5.55 -5.61
C PHE A 25 7.30 4.25 -4.86
N SER A 26 8.36 3.53 -5.21
CA SER A 26 8.66 2.23 -4.63
C SER A 26 10.15 1.99 -4.42
N THR A 27 10.47 1.11 -3.48
CA THR A 27 11.81 0.65 -3.16
C THR A 27 11.77 -0.85 -2.83
N GLY A 28 12.87 -1.53 -3.08
CA GLY A 28 13.07 -2.95 -2.81
C GLY A 28 13.35 -3.80 -4.05
N PRO A 29 13.76 -5.06 -3.84
CA PRO A 29 13.91 -5.71 -2.54
C PRO A 29 15.12 -5.19 -1.74
N VAL A 30 15.08 -5.32 -0.41
CA VAL A 30 16.24 -5.16 0.48
C VAL A 30 17.32 -6.22 0.18
N ALA A 31 18.53 -6.02 0.71
CA ALA A 31 19.57 -7.06 0.71
C ALA A 31 19.18 -8.31 1.54
N ASP A 32 19.71 -9.48 1.15
CA ASP A 32 19.38 -10.81 1.72
C ASP A 32 19.53 -10.94 3.25
N ASN A 33 20.37 -10.12 3.87
CA ASN A 33 20.66 -10.16 5.32
C ASN A 33 19.87 -9.14 6.13
N THR A 34 18.83 -8.53 5.55
CA THR A 34 18.01 -7.55 6.25
C THR A 34 16.55 -7.55 5.78
N PHE A 35 15.74 -6.72 6.44
CA PHE A 35 14.34 -6.47 6.14
C PHE A 35 13.93 -5.10 6.66
N ILE A 36 12.77 -4.60 6.22
CA ILE A 36 12.22 -3.33 6.70
C ILE A 36 11.57 -3.56 8.05
N ARG A 37 12.22 -3.10 9.11
CA ARG A 37 11.73 -3.22 10.49
C ARG A 37 10.57 -2.30 10.81
N GLU A 38 10.60 -1.10 10.27
CA GLU A 38 9.66 -0.05 10.61
C GLU A 38 9.55 0.92 9.45
N SER A 39 8.34 1.37 9.14
CA SER A 39 8.16 2.46 8.19
C SER A 39 7.00 3.35 8.57
N THR A 40 7.13 4.64 8.22
CA THR A 40 6.12 5.66 8.44
C THR A 40 5.99 6.49 7.18
N SER A 41 4.78 6.93 6.85
CA SER A 41 4.53 7.93 5.81
C SER A 41 3.22 8.67 6.11
N THR A 42 3.15 9.96 5.79
CA THR A 42 1.95 10.76 6.02
C THR A 42 1.36 11.27 4.70
N LEU A 43 0.15 10.81 4.35
CA LEU A 43 -0.63 11.36 3.25
C LEU A 43 -1.30 12.65 3.70
N THR A 44 -1.18 13.72 2.92
CA THR A 44 -2.17 14.80 2.98
C THR A 44 -3.29 14.46 2.00
N LEU A 45 -4.48 14.17 2.50
CA LEU A 45 -5.57 13.68 1.66
C LEU A 45 -5.92 14.71 0.58
N PRO A 46 -5.94 14.32 -0.71
CA PRO A 46 -6.47 15.18 -1.74
C PRO A 46 -7.98 15.33 -1.60
N ARG A 47 -8.54 16.24 -2.40
CA ARG A 47 -9.97 16.19 -2.69
C ARG A 47 -10.30 14.87 -3.39
N LEU A 48 -11.55 14.42 -3.25
CA LEU A 48 -12.01 13.26 -4.00
C LEU A 48 -11.85 13.52 -5.51
N PRO A 49 -11.64 12.45 -6.31
CA PRO A 49 -11.45 12.60 -7.74
C PRO A 49 -12.68 13.22 -8.42
N GLY A 50 -12.43 14.01 -9.44
CA GLY A 50 -13.49 14.51 -10.30
C GLY A 50 -14.10 13.38 -11.12
N ASN A 51 -15.44 13.26 -11.12
CA ASN A 51 -16.19 12.21 -11.83
C ASN A 51 -15.79 10.77 -11.42
N ASN A 52 -15.41 10.55 -10.16
CA ASN A 52 -15.12 9.21 -9.67
C ASN A 52 -16.37 8.32 -9.75
N ALA A 53 -16.29 7.21 -10.49
CA ALA A 53 -17.31 6.18 -10.55
C ALA A 53 -16.81 4.82 -10.04
N GLY A 54 -15.58 4.76 -9.53
CA GLY A 54 -14.91 3.53 -9.11
C GLY A 54 -14.29 3.60 -7.72
N ASP A 55 -13.42 2.63 -7.47
CA ASP A 55 -12.90 2.31 -6.15
C ASP A 55 -11.45 2.74 -6.12
N LEU A 56 -11.25 4.03 -5.82
CA LEU A 56 -9.91 4.57 -5.70
C LEU A 56 -9.33 4.19 -4.35
N SER A 57 -8.09 3.73 -4.36
CA SER A 57 -7.25 3.51 -3.19
C SER A 57 -5.95 4.29 -3.31
N LEU A 58 -5.61 5.04 -2.27
CA LEU A 58 -4.31 5.64 -2.06
C LEU A 58 -3.65 4.92 -0.89
N TRP A 59 -2.52 4.27 -1.12
CA TRP A 59 -1.90 3.44 -0.10
C TRP A 59 -0.39 3.59 -0.06
N VAL A 60 0.17 3.31 1.11
CA VAL A 60 1.56 2.88 1.26
C VAL A 60 1.57 1.50 1.89
N GLY A 61 2.56 0.68 1.54
CA GLY A 61 2.61 -0.69 2.02
C GLY A 61 3.97 -1.33 1.84
N MET A 62 4.07 -2.57 2.33
CA MET A 62 5.28 -3.38 2.29
C MET A 62 4.94 -4.80 1.85
N GLY A 63 5.56 -5.25 0.77
CA GLY A 63 5.52 -6.64 0.35
C GLY A 63 6.46 -7.48 1.22
N THR A 64 6.03 -8.65 1.64
CA THR A 64 6.79 -9.51 2.55
C THR A 64 7.36 -10.76 1.88
N SER A 65 8.31 -11.42 2.54
CA SER A 65 8.89 -12.69 2.09
C SER A 65 7.90 -13.85 2.05
N ASN A 66 6.75 -13.74 2.73
CA ASN A 66 5.65 -14.69 2.65
C ASN A 66 4.72 -14.43 1.44
N GLY A 67 4.94 -13.34 0.71
CA GLY A 67 4.08 -12.88 -0.39
C GLY A 67 2.88 -12.07 0.08
N ASP A 68 2.83 -11.67 1.36
CA ASP A 68 1.79 -10.81 1.89
C ASP A 68 2.05 -9.35 1.47
N LEU A 69 0.99 -8.55 1.47
CA LEU A 69 1.08 -7.09 1.33
C LEU A 69 0.43 -6.43 2.54
N ILE A 70 1.27 -5.91 3.42
CA ILE A 70 0.86 -5.08 4.57
C ILE A 70 0.68 -3.66 4.06
N GLN A 71 -0.52 -3.08 4.19
CA GLN A 71 -0.81 -1.75 3.65
C GLN A 71 -1.93 -1.07 4.41
N SER A 72 -1.85 0.23 4.57
CA SER A 72 -2.96 1.04 5.06
C SER A 72 -3.49 1.84 3.89
N ILE A 73 -4.80 1.97 3.84
CA ILE A 73 -5.50 2.44 2.65
C ILE A 73 -6.33 3.66 3.03
N ALA A 74 -6.29 4.67 2.16
CA ALA A 74 -7.33 5.68 2.04
C ALA A 74 -8.13 5.38 0.77
N ASP A 75 -9.39 5.00 0.92
CA ASP A 75 -10.23 4.58 -0.20
C ASP A 75 -11.50 5.42 -0.36
N THR A 76 -12.15 5.28 -1.50
CA THR A 76 -13.43 5.93 -1.80
C THR A 76 -14.57 4.94 -2.03
N TRP A 77 -14.44 3.68 -1.60
CA TRP A 77 -15.44 2.64 -1.89
C TRP A 77 -16.77 2.97 -1.20
N GLN A 78 -17.84 3.09 -2.01
CA GLN A 78 -19.23 3.31 -1.57
C GLN A 78 -19.48 4.56 -0.73
N THR A 79 -18.48 5.41 -0.54
CA THR A 79 -18.60 6.65 0.25
C THR A 79 -18.31 7.86 -0.62
N GLY A 80 -19.13 8.90 -0.48
CA GLY A 80 -18.84 10.23 -1.03
C GLY A 80 -17.74 10.97 -0.25
N ASP A 81 -16.92 10.25 0.52
CA ASP A 81 -15.88 10.68 1.46
C ASP A 81 -14.73 9.67 1.43
N TRP A 82 -13.57 10.03 2.00
CA TRP A 82 -12.47 9.09 2.20
C TRP A 82 -12.75 8.16 3.37
N SER A 83 -12.43 6.89 3.21
CA SER A 83 -12.46 5.88 4.27
C SER A 83 -11.02 5.40 4.56
N ILE A 84 -10.65 5.33 5.83
CA ILE A 84 -9.28 5.08 6.27
C ILE A 84 -9.23 3.81 7.12
N PHE A 85 -8.40 2.86 6.75
CA PHE A 85 -8.23 1.62 7.50
C PHE A 85 -6.84 1.00 7.34
N ALA A 86 -6.49 0.11 8.28
CA ALA A 86 -5.35 -0.79 8.15
C ALA A 86 -5.77 -2.07 7.43
N TYR A 87 -4.90 -2.62 6.59
CA TYR A 87 -5.22 -3.72 5.67
C TYR A 87 -4.03 -4.64 5.42
N THR A 88 -4.26 -5.94 5.34
CA THR A 88 -3.25 -6.88 4.88
C THR A 88 -3.87 -7.80 3.86
N LEU A 89 -3.23 -7.96 2.69
CA LEU A 89 -3.50 -9.06 1.79
C LEU A 89 -2.61 -10.22 2.17
N LEU A 90 -3.19 -11.23 2.81
CA LEU A 90 -2.50 -12.47 3.14
C LEU A 90 -2.45 -13.37 1.91
N SER A 91 -1.24 -13.78 1.51
CA SER A 91 -1.03 -14.83 0.54
C SER A 91 -1.59 -16.16 1.06
N THR A 92 -2.50 -16.75 0.29
CA THR A 92 -3.07 -18.08 0.60
C THR A 92 -2.65 -19.13 -0.43
N GLY A 93 -1.89 -18.71 -1.44
CA GLY A 93 -1.41 -19.54 -2.54
C GLY A 93 -0.88 -18.67 -3.70
N PRO A 94 -0.31 -19.28 -4.75
CA PRO A 94 0.33 -18.52 -5.83
C PRO A 94 -0.55 -17.49 -6.55
N ASN A 95 -1.87 -17.69 -6.52
CA ASN A 95 -2.85 -16.83 -7.20
C ASN A 95 -4.06 -16.53 -6.30
N SER A 96 -3.91 -16.60 -4.97
CA SER A 96 -5.02 -16.37 -4.05
C SER A 96 -4.59 -15.57 -2.83
N GLN A 97 -5.41 -14.61 -2.45
CA GLN A 97 -5.17 -13.73 -1.30
C GLN A 97 -6.42 -13.64 -0.43
N MET A 98 -6.23 -13.36 0.86
CA MET A 98 -7.29 -13.12 1.82
C MET A 98 -7.08 -11.74 2.47
N PRO A 99 -8.08 -10.84 2.38
CA PRO A 99 -7.99 -9.56 3.07
C PRO A 99 -8.24 -9.71 4.56
N VAL A 100 -7.43 -9.03 5.36
CA VAL A 100 -7.67 -8.78 6.79
C VAL A 100 -7.61 -7.28 6.99
N GLN A 101 -8.63 -6.69 7.61
CA GLN A 101 -8.73 -5.24 7.72
C GLN A 101 -9.31 -4.79 9.05
N SER A 102 -8.99 -3.56 9.45
CA SER A 102 -9.67 -2.88 10.56
C SER A 102 -11.03 -2.33 10.12
N GLU A 103 -11.79 -1.83 11.10
CA GLU A 103 -12.91 -0.93 10.82
C GLU A 103 -12.43 0.32 10.08
N ALA A 104 -13.28 0.84 9.18
CA ALA A 104 -13.00 2.06 8.43
C ALA A 104 -13.38 3.30 9.25
N THR A 105 -12.55 4.34 9.15
CA THR A 105 -12.81 5.65 9.75
C THR A 105 -12.92 6.72 8.66
N PRO A 106 -14.01 7.52 8.61
CA PRO A 106 -14.14 8.59 7.64
C PRO A 106 -13.06 9.67 7.81
N ALA A 107 -12.63 10.25 6.69
CA ALA A 107 -11.70 11.37 6.63
C ALA A 107 -12.08 12.36 5.52
N SER A 108 -11.50 13.55 5.56
CA SER A 108 -11.77 14.62 4.62
C SER A 108 -10.49 15.13 3.96
N ALA A 109 -10.66 15.78 2.80
CA ALA A 109 -9.55 16.43 2.10
C ALA A 109 -8.79 17.38 3.04
N GLY A 110 -7.46 17.31 3.03
CA GLY A 110 -6.58 18.08 3.91
C GLY A 110 -6.24 17.41 5.23
N ASP A 111 -6.96 16.36 5.65
CA ASP A 111 -6.55 15.56 6.80
C ASP A 111 -5.19 14.91 6.55
N ARG A 112 -4.39 14.79 7.62
CA ARG A 112 -3.09 14.11 7.60
C ARG A 112 -3.25 12.68 8.06
N ILE A 113 -3.02 11.73 7.16
CA ILE A 113 -3.14 10.30 7.41
C ILE A 113 -1.74 9.71 7.57
N THR A 114 -1.35 9.43 8.80
CA THR A 114 -0.06 8.79 9.09
C THR A 114 -0.25 7.29 9.16
N MET A 115 0.43 6.58 8.26
CA MET A 115 0.46 5.12 8.18
C MET A 115 1.81 4.64 8.71
N HIS A 116 1.79 3.85 9.78
CA HIS A 116 2.98 3.37 10.48
C HIS A 116 2.94 1.87 10.61
N TYR A 117 4.06 1.22 10.32
CA TYR A 117 4.23 -0.23 10.37
C TYR A 117 5.46 -0.55 11.21
N LYS A 118 5.36 -1.54 12.10
CA LYS A 118 6.48 -1.95 12.93
C LYS A 118 6.50 -3.44 13.19
N TYR A 119 7.64 -4.06 12.93
CA TYR A 119 7.92 -5.45 13.27
C TYR A 119 8.24 -5.60 14.78
N ASP A 120 7.59 -6.57 15.41
CA ASP A 120 7.77 -6.93 16.82
C ASP A 120 8.42 -8.32 16.93
N ASP A 121 9.60 -8.40 17.54
CA ASP A 121 10.40 -9.64 17.57
C ASP A 121 9.78 -10.73 18.47
N ALA A 122 8.92 -10.35 19.43
CA ALA A 122 8.30 -11.29 20.36
C ALA A 122 7.12 -12.03 19.72
N THR A 123 6.34 -11.31 18.91
CA THR A 123 5.18 -11.83 18.20
C THR A 123 5.49 -12.26 16.77
N GLN A 124 6.59 -11.74 16.19
CA GLN A 124 6.96 -11.86 14.78
C GLN A 124 5.92 -11.24 13.83
N ASN A 125 5.11 -10.31 14.34
CA ASN A 125 4.09 -9.63 13.57
C ASN A 125 4.55 -8.25 13.11
N TYR A 126 3.95 -7.76 12.01
CA TYR A 126 3.86 -6.33 11.78
C TYR A 126 2.60 -5.77 12.42
N THR A 127 2.76 -4.71 13.20
CA THR A 127 1.64 -3.91 13.68
C THR A 127 1.53 -2.64 12.85
N GLN A 128 0.38 -2.47 12.21
CA GLN A 128 -0.03 -1.24 11.54
C GLN A 128 -0.72 -0.32 12.54
N THR A 129 -0.35 0.95 12.57
CA THR A 129 -1.04 2.00 13.31
C THR A 129 -1.37 3.12 12.33
N VAL A 130 -2.66 3.44 12.18
CA VAL A 130 -3.11 4.52 11.30
C VAL A 130 -3.67 5.66 12.15
N SER A 131 -3.22 6.88 11.87
CA SER A 131 -3.67 8.08 12.56
C SER A 131 -4.24 9.12 11.60
N ILE A 132 -5.30 9.79 12.02
CA ILE A 132 -5.85 10.98 11.35
C ILE A 132 -5.54 12.18 12.24
N ASN A 133 -4.80 13.16 11.71
CA ASN A 133 -4.40 14.37 12.45
C ASN A 133 -3.81 14.02 13.84
N ASP A 134 -2.85 13.10 13.85
CA ASP A 134 -2.12 12.59 15.03
C ASP A 134 -2.97 11.79 16.06
N LYS A 135 -4.24 11.51 15.75
CA LYS A 135 -5.09 10.61 16.55
C LYS A 135 -5.15 9.23 15.91
N VAL A 136 -4.74 8.20 16.65
CA VAL A 136 -4.88 6.79 16.21
C VAL A 136 -6.35 6.44 16.00
N VAL A 137 -6.66 5.91 14.82
CA VAL A 137 -8.02 5.48 14.42
C VAL A 137 -8.09 3.99 14.08
N ALA A 138 -6.97 3.38 13.69
CA ALA A 138 -6.90 1.95 13.39
C ALA A 138 -5.61 1.32 13.91
N THR A 139 -5.71 0.06 14.30
CA THR A 139 -4.56 -0.80 14.61
C THR A 139 -4.86 -2.21 14.10
N LEU A 140 -3.91 -2.80 13.39
CA LEU A 140 -4.00 -4.17 12.88
C LEU A 140 -2.65 -4.86 13.06
N SER A 141 -2.63 -6.09 13.53
CA SER A 141 -1.40 -6.87 13.71
C SER A 141 -1.54 -8.21 13.00
N THR A 142 -0.61 -8.51 12.10
CA THR A 142 -0.61 -9.71 11.25
C THR A 142 0.77 -10.38 11.25
N SER A 143 0.78 -11.69 11.06
CA SER A 143 1.99 -12.52 11.00
C SER A 143 2.36 -12.69 9.53
N ASP A 144 3.34 -11.91 9.05
CA ASP A 144 3.57 -11.73 7.61
C ASP A 144 5.02 -12.04 7.18
N GLU A 145 5.83 -12.68 8.04
CA GLU A 145 7.29 -12.82 7.86
C GLU A 145 8.01 -11.47 7.79
N HIS A 146 8.93 -11.25 6.84
CA HIS A 146 9.81 -10.07 6.80
C HIS A 146 9.55 -9.20 5.57
N ALA A 147 9.31 -7.91 5.77
CA ALA A 147 9.09 -6.93 4.71
C ALA A 147 10.34 -6.73 3.85
N GLN A 148 10.18 -6.94 2.54
CA GLN A 148 11.27 -6.91 1.55
C GLN A 148 11.29 -5.62 0.73
N GLY A 149 10.16 -4.94 0.60
CA GLY A 149 10.04 -3.70 -0.17
C GLY A 149 9.04 -2.75 0.46
N TRP A 150 9.08 -1.50 0.03
CA TRP A 150 8.13 -0.47 0.44
C TRP A 150 7.62 0.24 -0.80
N GLY A 151 6.35 0.61 -0.82
CA GLY A 151 5.77 1.31 -1.95
C GLY A 151 4.59 2.19 -1.58
N SER A 152 4.31 3.13 -2.47
CA SER A 152 3.06 3.87 -2.57
C SER A 152 2.43 3.61 -3.92
N ALA A 153 1.11 3.62 -3.98
CA ALA A 153 0.40 3.64 -5.25
C ALA A 153 -0.90 4.44 -5.18
N VAL A 154 -1.29 4.91 -6.37
CA VAL A 154 -2.65 5.31 -6.70
C VAL A 154 -3.25 4.14 -7.47
N GLU A 155 -4.28 3.50 -6.94
CA GLU A 155 -4.86 2.29 -7.52
C GLU A 155 -6.36 2.46 -7.70
N CYS A 156 -6.88 2.04 -8.84
CA CYS A 156 -8.31 1.98 -9.07
C CYS A 156 -8.70 0.52 -9.35
N ALA A 157 -9.81 0.05 -8.79
CA ALA A 157 -10.29 -1.30 -9.06
C ALA A 157 -10.59 -1.56 -10.56
N GLU A 158 -10.81 -0.50 -11.34
CA GLU A 158 -10.97 -0.50 -12.80
C GLU A 158 -10.30 0.77 -13.40
N GLU A 159 -10.72 1.25 -14.58
CA GLU A 159 -10.23 2.50 -15.19
C GLU A 159 -11.20 3.69 -15.02
N ASN A 160 -12.13 3.61 -14.06
CA ASN A 160 -13.26 4.55 -13.92
C ASN A 160 -13.16 5.48 -12.69
N CYS A 161 -11.98 5.61 -12.08
CA CYS A 161 -11.76 6.49 -10.93
C CYS A 161 -11.66 7.98 -11.27
N GLY A 162 -11.72 8.33 -12.56
CA GLY A 162 -11.68 9.72 -13.02
C GLY A 162 -10.31 10.37 -12.78
N THR A 163 -10.32 11.65 -12.44
CA THR A 163 -9.07 12.42 -12.25
C THR A 163 -8.76 12.61 -10.77
N VAL A 164 -7.71 11.92 -10.32
CA VAL A 164 -7.18 11.98 -8.96
C VAL A 164 -6.29 13.21 -8.82
N PRO A 165 -6.59 14.15 -7.90
CA PRO A 165 -5.77 15.34 -7.73
C PRO A 165 -4.35 15.01 -7.26
N ALA A 166 -3.41 15.87 -7.65
CA ALA A 166 -2.05 15.82 -7.12
C ALA A 166 -2.06 15.86 -5.58
N HIS A 167 -1.18 15.07 -4.97
CA HIS A 167 -1.08 14.93 -3.53
C HIS A 167 0.34 14.57 -3.12
N THR A 168 0.58 14.50 -1.81
CA THR A 168 1.91 14.28 -1.27
C THR A 168 1.90 13.27 -0.14
N TRP A 169 2.95 12.47 -0.11
CA TRP A 169 3.39 11.77 1.09
C TRP A 169 4.54 12.56 1.74
N THR A 170 4.46 12.84 3.03
CA THR A 170 5.53 13.52 3.77
C THR A 170 6.09 12.63 4.87
N ASP A 171 7.27 13.01 5.35
CA ASP A 171 7.90 12.42 6.53
C ASP A 171 8.11 10.90 6.40
N THR A 172 8.35 10.43 5.17
CA THR A 172 8.56 9.01 4.89
C THR A 172 9.86 8.56 5.53
N LYS A 173 9.79 7.51 6.34
CA LYS A 173 10.94 6.84 6.95
C LYS A 173 10.83 5.34 6.74
N ILE A 174 11.93 4.72 6.35
CA ILE A 174 12.07 3.28 6.18
C ILE A 174 13.30 2.86 6.99
N ILE A 175 13.10 2.08 8.05
CA ILE A 175 14.13 1.65 8.98
C ILE A 175 14.39 0.16 8.74
N MET A 176 15.64 -0.17 8.44
CA MET A 176 16.07 -1.55 8.20
C MET A 176 16.38 -2.29 9.50
N ASP A 177 16.43 -3.61 9.46
CA ASP A 177 16.92 -4.44 10.58
C ASP A 177 18.44 -4.33 10.76
N VAL A 178 19.14 -4.34 9.64
CA VAL A 178 20.58 -4.16 9.50
C VAL A 178 20.77 -3.11 8.41
N ALA A 179 21.80 -2.28 8.50
CA ALA A 179 22.01 -1.23 7.51
C ALA A 179 22.17 -1.82 6.09
N ASP A 180 21.40 -1.31 5.13
CA ASP A 180 21.55 -1.60 3.71
C ASP A 180 21.92 -0.30 2.98
N PRO A 181 23.21 -0.01 2.77
CA PRO A 181 23.65 1.22 2.10
C PRO A 181 23.29 1.27 0.61
N ASN A 182 22.93 0.14 0.00
CA ASN A 182 22.63 0.03 -1.42
C ASN A 182 21.13 0.07 -1.72
N TYR A 183 20.27 0.11 -0.70
CA TYR A 183 18.82 0.11 -0.88
C TYR A 183 18.32 1.23 -1.80
N ILE A 184 18.98 2.39 -1.81
CA ILE A 184 18.65 3.50 -2.74
C ILE A 184 18.71 3.14 -4.21
N ASN A 185 19.51 2.15 -4.59
CA ASN A 185 19.61 1.70 -5.98
C ASN A 185 18.34 0.98 -6.46
N THR A 186 17.43 0.64 -5.54
CA THR A 186 16.14 0.01 -5.84
C THR A 186 15.01 1.02 -6.05
N LEU A 187 15.28 2.32 -5.86
CA LEU A 187 14.28 3.37 -5.94
C LEU A 187 13.68 3.46 -7.35
N GLY A 188 12.40 3.12 -7.45
CA GLY A 188 11.56 3.31 -8.62
C GLY A 188 10.59 4.48 -8.44
N LYS A 189 10.36 5.24 -9.51
CA LYS A 189 9.36 6.32 -9.56
C LYS A 189 8.64 6.26 -10.90
N SER A 190 7.32 6.35 -10.88
CA SER A 190 6.53 6.56 -12.10
C SER A 190 6.82 7.93 -12.70
N GLN A 191 6.42 8.13 -13.96
CA GLN A 191 6.55 9.42 -14.63
C GLN A 191 5.86 10.53 -13.82
N GLY A 192 6.56 11.66 -13.62
CA GLY A 192 6.05 12.82 -12.90
C GLY A 192 6.12 12.73 -11.36
N VAL A 193 6.36 11.54 -10.81
CA VAL A 193 6.59 11.37 -9.36
C VAL A 193 7.96 11.92 -8.98
N THR A 194 8.02 12.71 -7.91
CA THR A 194 9.27 13.27 -7.37
C THR A 194 9.42 12.93 -5.88
N GLY A 195 10.64 13.11 -5.35
CA GLY A 195 10.99 12.85 -3.96
C GLY A 195 12.37 12.23 -3.87
N ASP A 196 13.24 12.79 -3.03
CA ASP A 196 14.63 12.34 -2.93
C ASP A 196 14.83 11.51 -1.67
N MET A 197 15.35 10.30 -1.86
CA MET A 197 15.66 9.40 -0.76
C MET A 197 17.10 9.58 -0.30
N SER A 198 17.32 9.60 1.01
CA SER A 198 18.65 9.76 1.58
C SER A 198 18.81 8.98 2.89
N THR A 199 20.05 8.76 3.30
CA THR A 199 20.40 8.15 4.59
C THR A 199 21.59 8.89 5.18
N SER A 200 21.63 8.99 6.52
CA SER A 200 22.75 9.58 7.26
C SER A 200 23.45 8.60 8.18
N ASP A 201 22.95 7.37 8.28
CA ASP A 201 23.40 6.32 9.22
C ASP A 201 23.85 5.05 8.50
N GLY A 202 24.32 5.20 7.25
CA GLY A 202 24.88 4.11 6.46
C GLY A 202 23.85 3.16 5.86
N GLY A 203 22.58 3.57 5.75
CA GLY A 203 21.50 2.76 5.19
C GLY A 203 20.65 2.03 6.24
N LYS A 204 20.79 2.39 7.52
CA LYS A 204 19.92 1.87 8.59
C LYS A 204 18.56 2.57 8.57
N THR A 205 18.53 3.87 8.26
CA THR A 205 17.32 4.67 8.09
C THR A 205 17.39 5.40 6.76
N TRP A 206 16.37 5.16 5.93
CA TRP A 206 16.12 5.89 4.69
C TRP A 206 14.98 6.87 4.89
N THR A 207 15.15 8.10 4.42
CA THR A 207 14.17 9.17 4.56
C THR A 207 13.84 9.80 3.22
N VAL A 208 12.57 10.16 3.05
CA VAL A 208 12.09 11.01 1.95
C VAL A 208 11.23 12.09 2.59
N SER A 209 11.66 13.35 2.51
CA SER A 209 10.93 14.45 3.17
C SER A 209 9.55 14.67 2.55
N THR A 210 9.48 14.62 1.22
CA THR A 210 8.23 14.77 0.47
C THR A 210 8.31 13.98 -0.82
N ILE A 211 7.32 13.12 -1.03
CA ILE A 211 7.04 12.47 -2.31
C ILE A 211 5.87 13.24 -2.92
N ASN A 212 6.06 13.81 -4.11
CA ASN A 212 4.96 14.45 -4.84
C ASN A 212 4.40 13.47 -5.86
N ILE A 213 3.10 13.23 -5.76
CA ILE A 213 2.31 12.44 -6.70
C ILE A 213 1.61 13.41 -7.64
N PRO A 214 1.84 13.34 -8.97
CA PRO A 214 1.15 14.21 -9.91
C PRO A 214 -0.34 13.89 -9.96
N GLU A 215 -1.13 14.84 -10.49
CA GLU A 215 -2.50 14.55 -10.91
C GLU A 215 -2.48 13.41 -11.94
N PHE A 216 -3.47 12.52 -11.85
CA PHE A 216 -3.56 11.37 -12.73
C PHE A 216 -5.01 11.07 -13.12
N THR A 217 -5.22 10.70 -14.37
CA THR A 217 -6.52 10.28 -14.89
C THR A 217 -6.43 8.82 -15.29
N PHE A 218 -7.33 8.02 -14.73
CA PHE A 218 -7.57 6.64 -15.14
C PHE A 218 -8.38 6.62 -16.45
#